data_AF-A0A497M7W4-F1
#
_entry.id   AF-A0A497M7W4-F1
#
_cell.length_a   1.000
_cell.length_b   1.000
_cell.length_c   1.000
_cell.angle_alpha   90.00
_cell.angle_beta   90.00
_cell.angle_gamma   90.00
#
_symmetry.space_group_name_H-M   'P 1'
#
loop_
_entity.id
_entity.type
_entity.pdbx_description
1 polymer ?
#
loop_
_entity_poly.entity_id
_entity_poly.type
_entity_poly.pdbx_seq_one_letter_code
_entity_poly.pdbx_strand_id
1 'polypeptide(L)'
;RTVLLKNKVDTQTNVQAIKELRELISRIADGYLTVDTSRLAASPEFRAVADGVERMLRNMRDIVSTISQANEKVASSADSLGSMSEEISNSVQQIAQATQEVAGGAQNISQRVDQLNNLITELTQGLLDIMNNTDKMGSSMKALVDVGSQGAEKGELARKDLENLSKTLSLLMEMVSQLAEANKNISSIITDIKDIADQTSLLALNAAIEAARAGEAGRGFAVVADEIRKLAENARKNVTQIGDVISKTTSQVEETVRRMEEMEKVATRTSEATSTVLDVLSKIIEGINSLSKEVNVVVKSVQEHVKKNEPMKEAITELASIAEENASAAEEISSAVEELASGAEEMASASQELKALVADVNGAIARFKT
;
A
#
# COMPACT_ATOMS: atom_id res chain seq x y z
N ARG A 1 119.75 -54.42 41.58
CA ARG A 1 119.35 -53.20 42.35
C ARG A 1 118.59 -52.20 41.48
N THR A 2 119.04 -51.95 40.24
CA THR A 2 118.41 -51.03 39.26
C THR A 2 117.00 -51.47 38.80
N VAL A 3 116.76 -52.78 38.63
CA VAL A 3 115.43 -53.32 38.26
C VAL A 3 114.40 -53.20 39.40
N LEU A 4 114.83 -53.40 40.65
CA LEU A 4 113.97 -53.24 41.84
C LEU A 4 113.61 -51.77 42.12
N LEU A 5 114.52 -50.83 41.83
CA LEU A 5 114.25 -49.39 41.91
C LEU A 5 113.28 -48.94 40.80
N LYS A 6 113.47 -49.44 39.56
CA LYS A 6 112.56 -49.17 38.44
C LYS A 6 111.15 -49.70 38.71
N ASN A 7 111.00 -50.95 39.16
CA ASN A 7 109.70 -51.51 39.53
C ASN A 7 109.02 -50.76 40.69
N LYS A 8 109.78 -50.26 41.68
CA LYS A 8 109.20 -49.52 42.81
C LYS A 8 108.74 -48.11 42.41
N VAL A 9 109.46 -47.45 41.50
CA VAL A 9 109.07 -46.17 40.89
C VAL A 9 107.85 -46.36 39.98
N ASP A 10 107.86 -47.36 39.10
CA ASP A 10 106.71 -47.68 38.22
C ASP A 10 105.45 -48.04 39.04
N THR A 11 105.60 -48.75 40.15
CA THR A 11 104.47 -49.07 41.06
C THR A 11 103.93 -47.82 41.77
N GLN A 12 104.79 -46.89 42.22
CA GLN A 12 104.34 -45.63 42.83
C GLN A 12 103.68 -44.69 41.81
N THR A 13 104.22 -44.61 40.59
CA THR A 13 103.62 -43.85 39.47
C THR A 13 102.26 -44.43 39.08
N ASN A 14 102.12 -45.76 38.99
CA ASN A 14 100.85 -46.41 38.68
C ASN A 14 99.80 -46.24 39.81
N VAL A 15 100.22 -46.28 41.08
CA VAL A 15 99.30 -46.00 42.22
C VAL A 15 98.83 -44.55 42.21
N GLN A 16 99.69 -43.61 41.82
CA GLN A 16 99.33 -42.20 41.70
C GLN A 16 98.37 -41.97 40.51
N ALA A 17 98.63 -42.57 39.35
CA ALA A 17 97.73 -42.52 38.20
C ALA A 17 96.34 -43.13 38.49
N ILE A 18 96.26 -44.21 39.29
CA ILE A 18 94.98 -44.79 39.73
C ILE A 18 94.22 -43.85 40.67
N LYS A 19 94.92 -43.12 41.56
CA LYS A 19 94.28 -42.10 42.41
C LYS A 19 93.73 -40.95 41.58
N GLU A 20 94.49 -40.49 40.59
CA GLU A 20 94.09 -39.44 39.66
C GLU A 20 92.88 -39.88 38.82
N LEU A 21 92.88 -41.12 38.32
CA LEU A 21 91.73 -41.70 37.63
C LEU A 21 90.49 -41.78 38.54
N ARG A 22 90.65 -42.22 39.79
CA ARG A 22 89.54 -42.25 40.77
C ARG A 22 88.97 -40.85 41.01
N GLU A 23 89.82 -39.85 41.17
CA GLU A 23 89.41 -38.46 41.37
C GLU A 23 88.71 -37.89 40.14
N LEU A 24 89.23 -38.17 38.93
CA LEU A 24 88.58 -37.82 37.66
C LEU A 24 87.20 -38.45 37.53
N ILE A 25 87.07 -39.75 37.80
CA ILE A 25 85.78 -40.45 37.76
C ILE A 25 84.81 -39.85 38.78
N SER A 26 85.26 -39.54 40.00
CA SER A 26 84.42 -38.89 41.01
C SER A 26 83.91 -37.54 40.52
N ARG A 27 84.79 -36.71 39.96
CA ARG A 27 84.40 -35.40 39.42
C ARG A 27 83.43 -35.52 38.24
N ILE A 28 83.63 -36.49 37.35
CA ILE A 28 82.72 -36.76 36.24
C ILE A 28 81.35 -37.23 36.77
N ALA A 29 81.34 -38.09 37.79
CA ALA A 29 80.11 -38.55 38.45
C ALA A 29 79.36 -37.40 39.17
N ASP A 30 80.09 -36.42 39.70
CA ASP A 30 79.54 -35.17 40.27
C ASP A 30 79.09 -34.17 39.19
N GLY A 31 79.17 -34.56 37.91
CA GLY A 31 78.68 -33.78 36.77
C GLY A 31 79.71 -32.84 36.14
N TYR A 32 80.97 -32.81 36.60
CA TYR A 32 82.01 -31.99 35.97
C TYR A 32 82.46 -32.60 34.64
N LEU A 33 81.99 -32.04 33.54
CA LEU A 33 82.34 -32.51 32.20
C LEU A 33 83.62 -31.87 31.66
N THR A 34 84.14 -30.82 32.32
CA THR A 34 85.47 -30.24 32.04
C THR A 34 86.45 -30.60 33.16
N VAL A 35 87.28 -31.60 32.88
CA VAL A 35 88.35 -32.08 33.77
C VAL A 35 89.65 -32.25 32.97
N ASP A 36 90.78 -32.00 33.62
CA ASP A 36 92.11 -32.10 33.03
C ASP A 36 92.63 -33.54 33.10
N THR A 37 92.77 -34.19 31.95
CA THR A 37 93.28 -35.57 31.80
C THR A 37 94.80 -35.63 31.59
N SER A 38 95.49 -34.49 31.50
CA SER A 38 96.92 -34.41 31.14
C SER A 38 97.85 -35.15 32.11
N ARG A 39 97.53 -35.12 33.40
CA ARG A 39 98.31 -35.82 34.45
C ARG A 39 98.20 -37.35 34.32
N LEU A 40 97.00 -37.84 34.00
CA LEU A 40 96.77 -39.25 33.73
C LEU A 40 97.47 -39.71 32.43
N ALA A 41 97.48 -38.85 31.41
CA ALA A 41 98.13 -39.11 30.11
C ALA A 41 99.68 -39.10 30.17
N ALA A 42 100.27 -38.53 31.24
CA ALA A 42 101.70 -38.50 31.46
C ALA A 42 102.30 -39.89 31.72
N SER A 43 101.50 -40.84 32.19
CA SER A 43 101.90 -42.24 32.36
C SER A 43 101.60 -43.04 31.07
N PRO A 44 102.62 -43.61 30.39
CA PRO A 44 102.45 -44.32 29.10
C PRO A 44 101.38 -45.42 29.14
N GLU A 45 101.29 -46.15 30.25
CA GLU A 45 100.36 -47.25 30.49
C GLU A 45 98.90 -46.78 30.66
N PHE A 46 98.68 -45.52 31.02
CA PHE A 46 97.35 -44.93 31.27
C PHE A 46 96.90 -43.96 30.17
N ARG A 47 97.74 -43.69 29.17
CA ARG A 47 97.42 -42.78 28.06
C ARG A 47 96.14 -43.18 27.31
N ALA A 48 95.99 -44.46 26.98
CA ALA A 48 94.79 -44.96 26.31
C ALA A 48 93.50 -44.79 27.16
N VAL A 49 93.62 -44.84 28.48
CA VAL A 49 92.51 -44.59 29.42
C VAL A 49 92.18 -43.10 29.45
N ALA A 50 93.19 -42.22 29.50
CA ALA A 50 93.00 -40.78 29.43
C ALA A 50 92.31 -40.35 28.12
N ASP A 51 92.75 -40.89 26.97
CA ASP A 51 92.13 -40.64 25.66
C ASP A 51 90.67 -41.12 25.60
N GLY A 52 90.38 -42.29 26.19
CA GLY A 52 89.03 -42.83 26.30
C GLY A 52 88.11 -41.97 27.17
N VAL A 53 88.60 -41.50 28.32
CA VAL A 53 87.87 -40.58 29.22
C VAL A 53 87.62 -39.25 28.52
N GLU A 54 88.60 -38.70 27.79
CA GLU A 54 88.42 -37.46 27.04
C GLU A 54 87.39 -37.60 25.91
N ARG A 55 87.36 -38.74 25.21
CA ARG A 55 86.33 -39.04 24.21
C ARG A 55 84.94 -39.16 24.84
N MET A 56 84.83 -39.81 25.99
CA MET A 56 83.58 -39.91 26.75
C MET A 56 83.08 -38.53 27.18
N LEU A 57 83.97 -37.68 27.73
CA LEU A 57 83.64 -36.32 28.14
C LEU A 57 83.18 -35.46 26.95
N ARG A 58 83.85 -35.55 25.79
CA ARG A 58 83.40 -34.88 24.57
C ARG A 58 82.00 -35.32 24.16
N ASN A 59 81.75 -36.64 24.07
CA ASN A 59 80.43 -37.16 23.72
C ASN A 59 79.35 -36.74 24.72
N MET A 60 79.66 -36.71 26.03
CA MET A 60 78.71 -36.25 27.05
C MET A 60 78.40 -34.75 26.92
N ARG A 61 79.40 -33.90 26.64
CA ARG A 61 79.18 -32.48 26.35
C ARG A 61 78.32 -32.28 25.11
N ASP A 62 78.57 -33.04 24.05
CA ASP A 62 77.79 -32.98 22.81
C ASP A 62 76.33 -33.41 23.04
N ILE A 63 76.10 -34.47 23.83
CA ILE A 63 74.75 -34.89 24.23
C ILE A 63 74.06 -33.81 25.06
N VAL A 64 74.72 -33.27 26.09
CA VAL A 64 74.16 -32.21 26.94
C VAL A 64 73.82 -30.97 26.11
N SER A 65 74.71 -30.56 25.20
CA SER A 65 74.48 -29.45 24.27
C SER A 65 73.29 -29.73 23.34
N THR A 66 73.20 -30.94 22.79
CA THR A 66 72.09 -31.34 21.90
C THR A 66 70.76 -31.36 22.64
N ILE A 67 70.72 -31.89 23.86
CA ILE A 67 69.51 -31.90 24.70
C ILE A 67 69.13 -30.46 25.07
N SER A 68 70.09 -29.60 25.44
CA SER A 68 69.83 -28.18 25.73
C SER A 68 69.19 -27.46 24.54
N GLN A 69 69.75 -27.63 23.34
CA GLN A 69 69.20 -27.03 22.12
C GLN A 69 67.81 -27.60 21.76
N ALA A 70 67.61 -28.90 21.94
CA ALA A 70 66.30 -29.51 21.74
C ALA A 70 65.28 -28.98 22.74
N ASN A 71 65.67 -28.80 24.00
CA ASN A 71 64.81 -28.29 25.07
C ASN A 71 64.43 -26.82 24.84
N GLU A 72 65.37 -25.99 24.37
CA GLU A 72 65.08 -24.60 23.94
C GLU A 72 64.05 -24.55 22.81
N LYS A 73 64.14 -25.46 21.83
CA LYS A 73 63.13 -25.58 20.77
C LYS A 73 61.77 -25.98 21.32
N VAL A 74 61.71 -26.96 22.23
CA VAL A 74 60.45 -27.36 22.89
C VAL A 74 59.87 -26.20 23.70
N ALA A 75 60.69 -25.44 24.41
CA ALA A 75 60.27 -24.25 25.14
C ALA A 75 59.60 -23.21 24.22
N SER A 76 60.27 -22.88 23.11
CA SER A 76 59.73 -21.96 22.11
C SER A 76 58.45 -22.49 21.47
N SER A 77 58.37 -23.79 21.17
CA SER A 77 57.14 -24.40 20.64
C SER A 77 56.00 -24.35 21.66
N ALA A 78 56.28 -24.55 22.95
CA ALA A 78 55.28 -24.45 24.01
C ALA A 78 54.78 -23.01 24.18
N ASP A 79 55.65 -22.01 24.13
CA ASP A 79 55.24 -20.59 24.12
C ASP A 79 54.33 -20.28 22.93
N SER A 80 54.73 -20.66 21.72
CA SER A 80 53.90 -20.48 20.51
C SER A 80 52.54 -21.18 20.64
N LEU A 81 52.51 -22.40 21.18
CA LEU A 81 51.27 -23.15 21.38
C LEU A 81 50.33 -22.44 22.38
N GLY A 82 50.89 -21.85 23.44
CA GLY A 82 50.13 -21.07 24.42
C GLY A 82 49.53 -19.81 23.80
N SER A 83 50.32 -19.06 23.01
CA SER A 83 49.82 -17.88 22.30
C SER A 83 48.75 -18.22 21.26
N MET A 84 48.92 -19.32 20.52
CA MET A 84 47.91 -19.81 19.57
C MET A 84 46.60 -20.19 20.27
N SER A 85 46.68 -20.86 21.42
CA SER A 85 45.50 -21.21 22.22
C SER A 85 44.74 -19.95 22.68
N GLU A 86 45.44 -18.92 23.15
CA GLU A 86 44.84 -17.64 23.55
C GLU A 86 44.15 -16.94 22.37
N GLU A 87 44.79 -16.94 21.19
CA GLU A 87 44.21 -16.39 19.96
C GLU A 87 42.95 -17.15 19.51
N ILE A 88 42.98 -18.48 19.57
CA ILE A 88 41.81 -19.33 19.28
C ILE A 88 40.69 -19.02 20.28
N SER A 89 40.98 -18.96 21.58
CA SER A 89 39.96 -18.67 22.61
C SER A 89 39.25 -17.32 22.37
N ASN A 90 40.02 -16.28 22.02
CA ASN A 90 39.47 -14.98 21.67
C ASN A 90 38.60 -15.05 20.40
N SER A 91 39.04 -15.80 19.39
CA SER A 91 38.29 -15.98 18.13
C SER A 91 36.98 -16.74 18.38
N VAL A 92 37.01 -17.78 19.22
CA VAL A 92 35.84 -18.56 19.64
C VAL A 92 34.80 -17.67 20.31
N GLN A 93 35.21 -16.76 21.19
CA GLN A 93 34.27 -15.81 21.81
C GLN A 93 33.60 -14.89 20.79
N GLN A 94 34.36 -14.40 19.81
CA GLN A 94 33.81 -13.55 18.73
C GLN A 94 32.82 -14.32 17.85
N ILE A 95 33.15 -15.56 17.49
CA ILE A 95 32.27 -16.43 16.70
C ILE A 95 31.00 -16.74 17.51
N ALA A 96 31.13 -17.08 18.80
CA ALA A 96 29.99 -17.35 19.68
C ALA A 96 29.00 -16.17 19.72
N GLN A 97 29.52 -14.94 19.87
CA GLN A 97 28.69 -13.75 19.86
C GLN A 97 27.99 -13.54 18.50
N ALA A 98 28.72 -13.66 17.40
CA ALA A 98 28.15 -13.54 16.06
C ALA A 98 27.05 -14.58 15.79
N THR A 99 27.27 -15.82 16.23
CA THR A 99 26.29 -16.91 16.14
C THR A 99 25.02 -16.61 16.93
N GLN A 100 25.15 -16.06 18.14
CA GLN A 100 24.00 -15.65 18.94
C GLN A 100 23.20 -14.52 18.26
N GLU A 101 23.88 -13.56 17.63
CA GLU A 101 23.25 -12.50 16.85
C GLU A 101 22.50 -13.07 15.63
N VAL A 102 23.08 -14.05 14.92
CA VAL A 102 22.42 -14.74 13.80
C VAL A 102 21.17 -15.49 14.27
N ALA A 103 21.26 -16.26 15.36
CA ALA A 103 20.12 -16.98 15.93
C ALA A 103 18.99 -16.02 16.34
N GLY A 104 19.33 -14.91 17.02
CA GLY A 104 18.36 -13.88 17.38
C GLY A 104 17.75 -13.19 16.15
N GLY A 105 18.55 -12.97 15.10
CA GLY A 105 18.07 -12.47 13.80
C GLY A 105 17.07 -13.41 13.15
N ALA A 106 17.39 -14.71 13.08
CA ALA A 106 16.51 -15.74 12.54
C ALA A 106 15.16 -15.81 13.27
N GLN A 107 15.17 -15.77 14.61
CA GLN A 107 13.94 -15.75 15.42
C GLN A 107 13.09 -14.49 15.14
N ASN A 108 13.72 -13.33 15.01
CA ASN A 108 13.03 -12.10 14.64
C ASN A 108 12.41 -12.17 13.23
N ILE A 109 13.09 -12.80 12.27
CA ILE A 109 12.53 -13.01 10.92
C ILE A 109 11.30 -13.91 11.00
N SER A 110 11.37 -15.01 11.74
CA SER A 110 10.23 -15.92 11.94
C SER A 110 9.00 -15.20 12.50
N GLN A 111 9.15 -14.37 13.53
CA GLN A 111 8.04 -13.56 14.08
C GLN A 111 7.47 -12.57 13.05
N ARG A 112 8.32 -11.96 12.22
CA ARG A 112 7.88 -11.04 11.17
C ARG A 112 7.16 -11.75 10.03
N VAL A 113 7.54 -12.98 9.71
CA VAL A 113 6.86 -13.83 8.74
C VAL A 113 5.41 -14.09 9.16
N ASP A 114 5.17 -14.42 10.43
CA ASP A 114 3.81 -14.60 10.96
C ASP A 114 2.96 -13.33 10.84
N GLN A 115 3.54 -12.17 11.16
CA GLN A 115 2.87 -10.87 11.01
C GLN A 115 2.55 -10.59 9.54
N LEU A 116 3.48 -10.85 8.62
CA LEU A 116 3.27 -10.65 7.19
C LEU A 116 2.18 -11.57 6.63
N ASN A 117 2.12 -12.83 7.07
CA ASN A 117 1.05 -13.76 6.69
C ASN A 117 -0.35 -13.26 7.10
N ASN A 118 -0.47 -12.69 8.30
CA ASN A 118 -1.73 -12.09 8.75
C ASN A 118 -2.10 -10.87 7.89
N LEU A 119 -1.14 -9.98 7.62
CA LEU A 119 -1.35 -8.80 6.77
C LEU A 119 -1.77 -9.17 5.35
N ILE A 120 -1.20 -10.22 4.74
CA ILE A 120 -1.63 -10.70 3.42
C ILE A 120 -3.04 -11.25 3.45
N THR A 121 -3.42 -11.95 4.52
CA THR A 121 -4.77 -12.49 4.68
C THR A 121 -5.78 -11.36 4.79
N GLU A 122 -5.51 -10.35 5.62
CA GLU A 122 -6.33 -9.15 5.75
C GLU A 122 -6.41 -8.37 4.43
N LEU A 123 -5.29 -8.21 3.72
CA LEU A 123 -5.25 -7.57 2.40
C LEU A 123 -6.12 -8.32 1.39
N THR A 124 -6.04 -9.65 1.37
CA THR A 124 -6.85 -10.49 0.48
C THR A 124 -8.34 -10.32 0.77
N GLN A 125 -8.73 -10.34 2.04
CA GLN A 125 -10.12 -10.12 2.44
C GLN A 125 -10.60 -8.71 2.05
N GLY A 126 -9.78 -7.68 2.31
CA GLY A 126 -10.10 -6.30 1.93
C GLY A 126 -10.29 -6.13 0.42
N LEU A 127 -9.47 -6.78 -0.40
CA LEU A 127 -9.63 -6.79 -1.85
C LEU A 127 -10.94 -7.46 -2.29
N LEU A 128 -11.32 -8.59 -1.67
CA LEU A 128 -12.59 -9.26 -1.95
C LEU A 128 -13.80 -8.38 -1.58
N ASP A 129 -13.71 -7.66 -0.45
CA ASP A 129 -14.76 -6.73 -0.03
C ASP A 129 -14.90 -5.57 -1.02
N ILE A 130 -13.78 -5.04 -1.53
CA ILE A 130 -13.80 -4.03 -2.60
C ILE A 130 -14.45 -4.59 -3.86
N MET A 131 -14.14 -5.84 -4.27
CA MET A 131 -14.79 -6.47 -5.43
C MET A 131 -16.31 -6.53 -5.27
N ASN A 132 -16.78 -7.00 -4.11
CA ASN A 132 -18.21 -7.11 -3.81
C ASN A 132 -18.91 -5.74 -3.81
N ASN A 133 -18.27 -4.72 -3.21
CA ASN A 133 -18.81 -3.37 -3.21
C ASN A 133 -18.86 -2.78 -4.62
N THR A 134 -17.86 -3.07 -5.44
CA THR A 134 -17.77 -2.60 -6.83
C THR A 134 -18.84 -3.25 -7.71
N ASP A 135 -19.16 -4.54 -7.49
CA ASP A 135 -20.26 -5.24 -8.16
C ASP A 135 -21.64 -4.68 -7.79
N LYS A 136 -21.88 -4.45 -6.49
CA LYS A 136 -23.10 -3.75 -6.02
C LYS A 136 -23.22 -2.36 -6.64
N MET A 137 -22.11 -1.62 -6.69
CA MET A 137 -22.06 -0.29 -7.27
C MET A 137 -22.37 -0.31 -8.77
N GLY A 138 -21.87 -1.30 -9.52
CA GLY A 138 -22.23 -1.54 -10.92
C GLY A 138 -23.72 -1.84 -11.11
N SER A 139 -24.31 -2.67 -10.25
CA SER A 139 -25.74 -2.96 -10.25
C SER A 139 -26.58 -1.71 -9.97
N SER A 140 -26.20 -0.88 -8.99
CA SER A 140 -26.88 0.38 -8.69
C SER A 140 -26.79 1.37 -9.85
N MET A 141 -25.64 1.48 -10.52
CA MET A 141 -25.50 2.34 -11.69
C MET A 141 -26.41 1.90 -12.83
N LYS A 142 -26.51 0.60 -13.10
CA LYS A 142 -27.41 0.08 -14.13
C LYS A 142 -28.87 0.44 -13.82
N ALA A 143 -29.29 0.33 -12.57
CA ALA A 143 -30.62 0.74 -12.15
C ALA A 143 -30.85 2.26 -12.32
N LEU A 144 -29.85 3.09 -12.02
CA LEU A 144 -29.94 4.54 -12.22
C LEU A 144 -30.04 4.93 -13.71
N VAL A 145 -29.31 4.25 -14.60
CA VAL A 145 -29.44 4.46 -16.05
C VAL A 145 -30.86 4.12 -16.53
N ASP A 146 -31.42 3.02 -16.04
CA ASP A 146 -32.79 2.61 -16.39
C ASP A 146 -33.82 3.65 -15.92
N VAL A 147 -33.74 4.08 -14.66
CA VAL A 147 -34.62 5.13 -14.10
C VAL A 147 -34.45 6.46 -14.86
N GLY A 148 -33.21 6.86 -15.16
CA GLY A 148 -32.93 8.05 -15.95
C GLY A 148 -33.52 7.98 -17.36
N SER A 149 -33.42 6.82 -18.02
CA SER A 149 -33.97 6.59 -19.36
C SER A 149 -35.50 6.64 -19.36
N GLN A 150 -36.16 6.01 -18.39
CA GLN A 150 -37.61 6.11 -18.21
C GLN A 150 -38.06 7.55 -17.92
N GLY A 151 -37.27 8.29 -17.14
CA GLY A 151 -37.49 9.71 -16.88
C GLY A 151 -37.40 10.56 -18.15
N ALA A 152 -36.40 10.30 -19.00
CA ALA A 152 -36.22 10.99 -20.27
C ALA A 152 -37.36 10.69 -21.25
N GLU A 153 -37.80 9.44 -21.34
CA GLU A 153 -38.96 9.05 -22.16
C GLU A 153 -40.23 9.80 -21.74
N LYS A 154 -40.53 9.84 -20.44
CA LYS A 154 -41.69 10.58 -19.91
C LYS A 154 -41.56 12.09 -20.12
N GLY A 155 -40.37 12.65 -19.98
CA GLY A 155 -40.11 14.07 -20.26
C GLY A 155 -40.34 14.41 -21.73
N GLU A 156 -39.95 13.53 -22.65
CA GLU A 156 -40.16 13.73 -24.09
C GLU A 156 -41.63 13.65 -24.48
N LEU A 157 -42.39 12.75 -23.85
CA LEU A 157 -43.86 12.71 -23.98
C LEU A 157 -44.49 14.02 -23.50
N ALA A 158 -44.10 14.52 -22.32
CA ALA A 158 -44.59 15.79 -21.79
C ALA A 158 -44.25 16.98 -22.71
N ARG A 159 -43.05 17.00 -23.30
CA ARG A 159 -42.62 18.01 -24.28
C ARG A 159 -43.55 18.02 -25.50
N LYS A 160 -43.86 16.83 -26.03
CA LYS A 160 -44.77 16.66 -27.18
C LYS A 160 -46.21 17.08 -26.84
N ASP A 161 -46.69 16.76 -25.65
CA ASP A 161 -48.02 17.18 -25.19
C ASP A 161 -48.12 18.70 -25.07
N LEU A 162 -47.06 19.38 -24.60
CA LEU A 162 -46.99 20.83 -24.52
C LEU A 162 -46.92 21.50 -25.90
N GLU A 163 -46.21 20.91 -26.87
CA GLU A 163 -46.25 21.37 -28.26
C GLU A 163 -47.66 21.28 -28.85
N ASN A 164 -48.37 20.19 -28.59
CA ASN A 164 -49.76 20.03 -29.03
C ASN A 164 -50.68 21.04 -28.34
N LEU A 165 -50.51 21.25 -27.03
CA LEU A 165 -51.27 22.25 -26.27
C LEU A 165 -51.07 23.66 -26.85
N SER A 166 -49.83 24.04 -27.16
CA SER A 166 -49.52 25.34 -27.77
C SER A 166 -50.22 25.51 -29.13
N LYS A 167 -50.22 24.48 -29.99
CA LYS A 167 -50.97 24.50 -31.25
C LYS A 167 -52.48 24.65 -31.03
N THR A 168 -53.04 23.91 -30.08
CA THR A 168 -54.47 24.01 -29.74
C THR A 168 -54.84 25.39 -29.22
N LEU A 169 -54.02 26.00 -28.36
CA LEU A 169 -54.24 27.36 -27.86
C LEU A 169 -54.20 28.38 -29.00
N SER A 170 -53.26 28.26 -29.93
CA SER A 170 -53.19 29.15 -31.11
C SER A 170 -54.45 29.08 -31.97
N LEU A 171 -54.96 27.86 -32.24
CA LEU A 171 -56.21 27.68 -32.99
C LEU A 171 -57.42 28.26 -32.24
N LEU A 172 -57.46 28.08 -30.91
CA LEU A 172 -58.52 28.63 -30.08
C LEU A 172 -58.51 30.17 -30.05
N MET A 173 -57.33 30.79 -29.99
CA MET A 173 -57.19 32.25 -30.07
C MET A 173 -57.70 32.79 -31.41
N GLU A 174 -57.44 32.09 -32.52
CA GLU A 174 -57.98 32.46 -33.83
C GLU A 174 -59.52 32.37 -33.86
N MET A 175 -60.10 31.28 -33.34
CA MET A 175 -61.56 31.11 -33.25
C MET A 175 -62.22 32.19 -32.38
N VAL A 176 -61.62 32.53 -31.24
CA VAL A 176 -62.12 33.57 -30.34
C VAL A 176 -61.98 34.96 -30.97
N SER A 177 -60.92 35.22 -31.74
CA SER A 177 -60.76 36.45 -32.50
C SER A 177 -61.85 36.60 -33.56
N GLN A 178 -62.17 35.55 -34.30
CA GLN A 178 -63.28 35.55 -35.27
C GLN A 178 -64.63 35.79 -34.57
N LEU A 179 -64.84 35.21 -33.39
CA LEU A 179 -66.04 35.45 -32.59
C LEU A 179 -66.12 36.92 -32.11
N ALA A 180 -65.00 37.52 -31.69
CA ALA A 180 -64.93 38.92 -31.29
C ALA A 180 -65.32 39.85 -32.45
N GLU A 181 -64.83 39.57 -33.65
CA GLU A 181 -65.16 40.32 -34.86
C GLU A 181 -66.64 40.17 -35.23
N ALA A 182 -67.18 38.95 -35.18
CA ALA A 182 -68.60 38.71 -35.41
C ALA A 182 -69.48 39.47 -34.39
N ASN A 183 -69.10 39.49 -33.11
CA ASN A 183 -69.84 40.18 -32.07
C ASN A 183 -69.79 41.71 -32.23
N LYS A 184 -68.67 42.25 -32.72
CA LYS A 184 -68.53 43.66 -33.11
C LYS A 184 -69.46 44.02 -34.28
N ASN A 185 -69.52 43.17 -35.30
CA ASN A 185 -70.42 43.36 -36.44
C ASN A 185 -71.90 43.33 -36.00
N ILE A 186 -72.28 42.39 -35.13
CA ILE A 186 -73.64 42.34 -34.58
C ILE A 186 -73.94 43.60 -33.74
N SER A 187 -73.00 44.08 -32.93
CA SER A 187 -73.15 45.32 -32.16
C SER A 187 -73.48 46.52 -33.06
N SER A 188 -72.82 46.61 -34.22
CA SER A 188 -73.09 47.66 -35.21
C SER A 188 -74.51 47.53 -35.77
N ILE A 189 -74.91 46.33 -36.18
CA ILE A 189 -76.26 46.06 -36.71
C ILE A 189 -77.34 46.40 -35.69
N ILE A 190 -77.13 46.05 -34.42
CA ILE A 190 -78.06 46.36 -33.32
C ILE A 190 -78.20 47.87 -33.11
N THR A 191 -77.12 48.63 -33.29
CA THR A 191 -77.16 50.10 -33.26
C THR A 191 -77.99 50.64 -34.42
N ASP A 192 -77.76 50.14 -35.64
CA ASP A 192 -78.52 50.55 -36.82
C ASP A 192 -80.02 50.23 -36.68
N ILE A 193 -80.38 49.05 -36.17
CA ILE A 193 -81.78 48.66 -35.94
C ILE A 193 -82.42 49.54 -34.86
N LYS A 194 -81.67 49.92 -33.82
CA LYS A 194 -82.15 50.85 -32.79
C LYS A 194 -82.52 52.19 -33.40
N ASP A 195 -81.64 52.72 -34.25
CA ASP A 195 -81.86 54.00 -34.94
C ASP A 195 -83.06 53.92 -35.88
N ILE A 196 -83.23 52.81 -36.61
CA ILE A 196 -84.42 52.56 -37.45
C ILE A 196 -85.69 52.50 -36.58
N ALA A 197 -85.66 51.82 -35.44
CA ALA A 197 -86.82 51.73 -34.54
C ALA A 197 -87.18 53.10 -33.95
N ASP A 198 -86.20 53.90 -33.54
CA ASP A 198 -86.42 55.27 -33.05
C ASP A 198 -86.99 56.18 -34.16
N GLN A 199 -86.43 56.12 -35.38
CA GLN A 199 -86.97 56.85 -36.54
C GLN A 199 -88.40 56.42 -36.89
N THR A 200 -88.68 55.12 -36.87
CA THR A 200 -90.01 54.56 -37.17
C THR A 200 -91.02 54.99 -36.13
N SER A 201 -90.66 54.99 -34.85
CA SER A 201 -91.51 55.49 -33.76
C SER A 201 -91.83 56.97 -33.94
N LEU A 202 -90.85 57.77 -34.39
CA LEU A 202 -91.00 59.21 -34.61
C LEU A 202 -91.86 59.51 -35.84
N LEU A 203 -91.69 58.75 -36.93
CA LEU A 203 -92.55 58.80 -38.12
C LEU A 203 -93.99 58.42 -37.79
N ALA A 204 -94.18 57.34 -37.03
CA ALA A 204 -95.49 56.86 -36.60
C ALA A 204 -96.20 57.87 -35.68
N LEU A 205 -95.45 58.53 -34.78
CA LEU A 205 -95.96 59.62 -33.96
C LEU A 205 -96.42 60.81 -34.82
N ASN A 206 -95.61 61.23 -35.79
CA ASN A 206 -95.98 62.31 -36.71
C ASN A 206 -97.24 61.95 -37.53
N ALA A 207 -97.35 60.70 -37.99
CA ALA A 207 -98.53 60.20 -38.70
C ALA A 207 -99.78 60.15 -37.81
N ALA A 208 -99.64 59.74 -36.53
CA ALA A 208 -100.73 59.73 -35.57
C ALA A 208 -101.24 61.16 -35.26
N ILE A 209 -100.32 62.12 -35.13
CA ILE A 209 -100.64 63.55 -34.96
C ILE A 209 -101.43 64.07 -36.17
N GLU A 210 -100.98 63.80 -37.39
CA GLU A 210 -101.64 64.31 -38.60
C GLU A 210 -102.98 63.59 -38.86
N ALA A 211 -103.09 62.31 -38.51
CA ALA A 211 -104.35 61.56 -38.55
C ALA A 211 -105.38 62.09 -37.53
N ALA A 212 -104.96 62.48 -36.33
CA ALA A 212 -105.81 63.17 -35.35
C ALA A 212 -106.28 64.54 -35.86
N ARG A 213 -105.43 65.22 -36.65
CA ARG A 213 -105.71 66.52 -37.29
C ARG A 213 -106.79 66.45 -38.38
N ALA A 214 -106.88 65.32 -39.07
CA ALA A 214 -107.88 65.06 -40.11
C ALA A 214 -109.28 64.66 -39.57
N GLY A 215 -109.46 64.58 -38.24
CA GLY A 215 -110.76 64.31 -37.61
C GLY A 215 -111.34 62.94 -37.95
N GLU A 216 -112.65 62.86 -38.22
CA GLU A 216 -113.36 61.60 -38.54
C GLU A 216 -112.78 60.85 -39.76
N ALA A 217 -112.23 61.57 -40.75
CA ALA A 217 -111.64 60.97 -41.95
C ALA A 217 -110.27 60.30 -41.71
N GLY A 218 -109.54 60.73 -40.68
CA GLY A 218 -108.21 60.20 -40.32
C GLY A 218 -108.24 59.06 -39.30
N ARG A 219 -109.41 58.73 -38.76
CA ARG A 219 -109.57 57.83 -37.61
C ARG A 219 -108.99 56.43 -37.85
N GLY A 220 -109.16 55.86 -39.05
CA GLY A 220 -108.54 54.58 -39.42
C GLY A 220 -107.01 54.63 -39.54
N PHE A 221 -106.46 55.75 -40.06
CA PHE A 221 -105.02 55.99 -40.13
C PHE A 221 -104.40 56.19 -38.75
N ALA A 222 -105.11 56.86 -37.83
CA ALA A 222 -104.64 57.07 -36.47
C ALA A 222 -104.42 55.74 -35.73
N VAL A 223 -105.33 54.76 -35.88
CA VAL A 223 -105.18 53.42 -35.29
C VAL A 223 -103.95 52.70 -35.85
N VAL A 224 -103.74 52.75 -37.17
CA VAL A 224 -102.57 52.12 -37.81
C VAL A 224 -101.27 52.79 -37.35
N ALA A 225 -101.23 54.13 -37.29
CA ALA A 225 -100.06 54.86 -36.85
C ALA A 225 -99.70 54.57 -35.38
N ASP A 226 -100.69 54.49 -34.48
CA ASP A 226 -100.45 54.11 -33.08
C ASP A 226 -99.98 52.66 -32.93
N GLU A 227 -100.46 51.74 -33.78
CA GLU A 227 -100.00 50.34 -33.80
C GLU A 227 -98.56 50.23 -34.31
N ILE A 228 -98.20 50.98 -35.36
CA ILE A 228 -96.80 51.09 -35.84
C ILE A 228 -95.90 51.68 -34.75
N ARG A 229 -96.37 52.71 -34.02
CA ARG A 229 -95.61 53.30 -32.90
C ARG A 229 -95.35 52.27 -31.80
N LYS A 230 -96.35 51.49 -31.39
CA LYS A 230 -96.18 50.41 -30.40
C LYS A 230 -95.23 49.31 -30.91
N LEU A 231 -95.31 48.93 -32.19
CA LEU A 231 -94.37 47.99 -32.82
C LEU A 231 -92.94 48.51 -32.76
N ALA A 232 -92.72 49.80 -33.05
CA ALA A 232 -91.42 50.44 -33.00
C ALA A 232 -90.87 50.54 -31.55
N GLU A 233 -91.71 50.90 -30.57
CA GLU A 233 -91.33 50.90 -29.15
C GLU A 233 -90.95 49.49 -28.65
N ASN A 234 -91.71 48.46 -29.06
CA ASN A 234 -91.39 47.06 -28.76
C ASN A 234 -90.10 46.60 -29.43
N ALA A 235 -89.88 46.97 -30.70
CA ALA A 235 -88.63 46.71 -31.41
C ALA A 235 -87.45 47.35 -30.68
N ARG A 236 -87.56 48.61 -30.25
CA ARG A 236 -86.51 49.30 -29.48
C ARG A 236 -86.20 48.58 -28.17
N LYS A 237 -87.23 48.13 -27.44
CA LYS A 237 -87.04 47.38 -26.19
C LYS A 237 -86.30 46.07 -26.44
N ASN A 238 -86.68 45.31 -27.47
CA ASN A 238 -86.00 44.06 -27.84
C ASN A 238 -84.56 44.30 -28.28
N VAL A 239 -84.31 45.33 -29.09
CA VAL A 239 -82.96 45.72 -29.54
C VAL A 239 -82.07 46.10 -28.36
N THR A 240 -82.62 46.79 -27.35
CA THR A 240 -81.89 47.11 -26.11
C THR A 240 -81.49 45.83 -25.36
N GLN A 241 -82.42 44.88 -25.21
CA GLN A 241 -82.13 43.59 -24.59
C GLN A 241 -81.07 42.78 -25.36
N ILE A 242 -81.12 42.80 -26.69
CA ILE A 242 -80.09 42.15 -27.52
C ILE A 242 -78.74 42.87 -27.33
N GLY A 243 -78.74 44.21 -27.26
CA GLY A 243 -77.54 45.00 -26.97
C GLY A 243 -76.88 44.60 -25.64
N ASP A 244 -77.67 44.41 -24.59
CA ASP A 244 -77.16 43.94 -23.28
C ASP A 244 -76.54 42.54 -23.39
N VAL A 245 -77.18 41.61 -24.12
CA VAL A 245 -76.64 40.27 -24.37
C VAL A 245 -75.33 40.34 -25.14
N ILE A 246 -75.26 41.15 -26.19
CA ILE A 246 -74.04 41.32 -27.00
C ILE A 246 -72.91 41.94 -26.18
N SER A 247 -73.19 42.95 -25.36
CA SER A 247 -72.21 43.55 -24.45
C SER A 247 -71.65 42.53 -23.46
N LYS A 248 -72.52 41.71 -22.88
CA LYS A 248 -72.10 40.61 -21.99
C LYS A 248 -71.25 39.58 -22.72
N THR A 249 -71.62 39.18 -23.93
CA THR A 249 -70.83 38.26 -24.77
C THR A 249 -69.46 38.86 -25.10
N THR A 250 -69.37 40.16 -25.43
CA THR A 250 -68.08 40.83 -25.68
C THR A 250 -67.18 40.78 -24.46
N SER A 251 -67.71 41.10 -23.27
CA SER A 251 -66.93 41.00 -22.02
C SER A 251 -66.43 39.58 -21.76
N GLN A 252 -67.23 38.54 -22.07
CA GLN A 252 -66.83 37.15 -21.91
C GLN A 252 -65.76 36.73 -22.92
N VAL A 253 -65.85 37.22 -24.16
CA VAL A 253 -64.84 37.01 -25.20
C VAL A 253 -63.51 37.63 -24.78
N GLU A 254 -63.51 38.88 -24.31
CA GLU A 254 -62.29 39.54 -23.81
C GLU A 254 -61.67 38.83 -22.61
N GLU A 255 -62.48 38.34 -21.67
CA GLU A 255 -61.97 37.53 -20.55
C GLU A 255 -61.37 36.21 -21.05
N THR A 256 -61.99 35.57 -22.04
CA THR A 256 -61.49 34.33 -22.64
C THR A 256 -60.13 34.54 -23.30
N VAL A 257 -59.96 35.64 -24.06
CA VAL A 257 -58.66 36.01 -24.66
C VAL A 257 -57.59 36.17 -23.59
N ARG A 258 -57.86 36.95 -22.52
CA ARG A 258 -56.89 37.14 -21.43
C ARG A 258 -56.47 35.83 -20.78
N ARG A 259 -57.42 34.91 -20.53
CA ARG A 259 -57.13 33.58 -19.95
C ARG A 259 -56.33 32.70 -20.92
N MET A 260 -56.54 32.81 -22.22
CA MET A 260 -55.78 32.08 -23.23
C MET A 260 -54.33 32.57 -23.31
N GLU A 261 -54.10 33.89 -23.28
CA GLU A 261 -52.74 34.46 -23.22
C GLU A 261 -51.98 34.01 -21.97
N GLU A 262 -52.67 33.91 -20.83
CA GLU A 262 -52.09 33.37 -19.60
C GLU A 262 -51.73 31.88 -19.74
N MET A 263 -52.61 31.07 -20.32
CA MET A 263 -52.35 29.66 -20.60
C MET A 263 -51.17 29.46 -21.55
N GLU A 264 -51.04 30.30 -22.58
CA GLU A 264 -49.91 30.26 -23.52
C GLU A 264 -48.58 30.51 -22.78
N LYS A 265 -48.52 31.56 -21.95
CA LYS A 265 -47.32 31.85 -21.13
C LYS A 265 -46.95 30.69 -20.22
N VAL A 266 -47.95 30.06 -19.58
CA VAL A 266 -47.73 28.89 -18.72
C VAL A 266 -47.22 27.70 -19.54
N ALA A 267 -47.80 27.43 -20.71
CA ALA A 267 -47.37 26.34 -21.59
C ALA A 267 -45.92 26.53 -22.05
N THR A 268 -45.54 27.73 -22.50
CA THR A 268 -44.16 28.04 -22.92
C THR A 268 -43.17 27.85 -21.78
N ARG A 269 -43.44 28.43 -20.61
CA ARG A 269 -42.57 28.27 -19.43
C ARG A 269 -42.45 26.81 -19.00
N THR A 270 -43.52 26.04 -19.09
CA THR A 270 -43.50 24.61 -18.75
C THR A 270 -42.67 23.82 -19.76
N SER A 271 -42.76 24.16 -21.06
CA SER A 271 -41.96 23.54 -22.12
C SER A 271 -40.47 23.77 -21.93
N GLU A 272 -40.07 25.01 -21.61
CA GLU A 272 -38.68 25.36 -21.27
C GLU A 272 -38.16 24.60 -20.05
N ALA A 273 -38.99 24.50 -19.00
CA ALA A 273 -38.65 23.73 -17.80
C ALA A 273 -38.48 22.24 -18.11
N THR A 274 -39.38 21.65 -18.90
CA THR A 274 -39.29 20.25 -19.35
C THR A 274 -38.02 20.02 -20.18
N SER A 275 -37.68 20.92 -21.09
CA SER A 275 -36.43 20.85 -21.86
C SER A 275 -35.19 20.89 -20.97
N THR A 276 -35.20 21.74 -19.94
CA THR A 276 -34.12 21.82 -18.96
C THR A 276 -33.98 20.51 -18.17
N VAL A 277 -35.11 19.91 -17.75
CA VAL A 277 -35.10 18.61 -17.05
C VAL A 277 -34.52 17.51 -17.95
N LEU A 278 -34.87 17.48 -19.24
CA LEU A 278 -34.31 16.51 -20.19
C LEU A 278 -32.79 16.64 -20.36
N ASP A 279 -32.28 17.87 -20.47
CA ASP A 279 -30.82 18.13 -20.53
C ASP A 279 -30.11 17.67 -19.25
N VAL A 280 -30.69 17.95 -18.07
CA VAL A 280 -30.14 17.49 -16.79
C VAL A 280 -30.13 15.96 -16.70
N LEU A 281 -31.21 15.29 -17.11
CA LEU A 281 -31.27 13.82 -17.14
C LEU A 281 -30.22 13.22 -18.08
N SER A 282 -30.02 13.83 -19.26
CA SER A 282 -28.97 13.40 -20.19
C SER A 282 -27.58 13.49 -19.55
N LYS A 283 -27.26 14.61 -18.90
CA LYS A 283 -25.98 14.79 -18.18
C LYS A 283 -25.82 13.81 -17.02
N ILE A 284 -26.89 13.48 -16.30
CA ILE A 284 -26.87 12.47 -15.23
C ILE A 284 -26.52 11.09 -15.81
N ILE A 285 -27.15 10.68 -16.92
CA ILE A 285 -26.88 9.40 -17.59
C ILE A 285 -25.43 9.35 -18.09
N GLU A 286 -24.93 10.42 -18.69
CA GLU A 286 -23.53 10.53 -19.11
C GLU A 286 -22.56 10.40 -17.92
N GLY A 287 -22.86 11.08 -16.80
CA GLY A 287 -22.10 10.98 -15.57
C GLY A 287 -22.06 9.56 -15.00
N ILE A 288 -23.20 8.86 -14.99
CA ILE A 288 -23.27 7.45 -14.55
C ILE A 288 -22.47 6.54 -15.48
N ASN A 289 -22.53 6.76 -16.80
CA ASN A 289 -21.73 5.98 -17.76
C ASN A 289 -20.23 6.21 -17.57
N SER A 290 -19.81 7.44 -17.28
CA SER A 290 -18.41 7.73 -16.94
C SER A 290 -18.00 7.02 -15.64
N LEU A 291 -18.84 7.10 -14.61
CA LEU A 291 -18.59 6.44 -13.34
C LEU A 291 -18.47 4.91 -13.51
N SER A 292 -19.31 4.30 -14.37
CA SER A 292 -19.23 2.88 -14.72
C SER A 292 -17.89 2.49 -15.35
N LYS A 293 -17.26 3.38 -16.14
CA LYS A 293 -15.91 3.13 -16.67
C LYS A 293 -14.86 3.13 -15.54
N GLU A 294 -14.94 4.08 -14.62
CA GLU A 294 -14.03 4.15 -13.46
C GLU A 294 -14.17 2.91 -12.56
N VAL A 295 -15.40 2.45 -12.31
CA VAL A 295 -15.69 1.18 -11.59
C VAL A 295 -14.95 0.01 -12.24
N ASN A 296 -15.01 -0.09 -13.57
CA ASN A 296 -14.32 -1.17 -14.29
C ASN A 296 -12.79 -1.09 -14.17
N VAL A 297 -12.22 0.12 -14.09
CA VAL A 297 -10.79 0.31 -13.81
C VAL A 297 -10.45 -0.21 -12.41
N VAL A 298 -11.28 0.10 -11.41
CA VAL A 298 -11.13 -0.41 -10.03
C VAL A 298 -11.19 -1.94 -10.01
N VAL A 299 -12.17 -2.56 -10.68
CA VAL A 299 -12.27 -4.04 -10.75
C VAL A 299 -10.98 -4.64 -11.30
N LYS A 300 -10.44 -4.10 -12.40
CA LYS A 300 -9.19 -4.59 -13.00
C LYS A 300 -8.00 -4.45 -12.05
N SER A 301 -7.87 -3.28 -11.40
CA SER A 301 -6.81 -3.04 -10.42
C SER A 301 -6.88 -4.04 -9.26
N VAL A 302 -8.07 -4.28 -8.72
CA VAL A 302 -8.26 -5.25 -7.64
C VAL A 302 -7.89 -6.67 -8.08
N GLN A 303 -8.29 -7.09 -9.28
CA GLN A 303 -7.90 -8.39 -9.84
C GLN A 303 -6.37 -8.53 -9.99
N GLU A 304 -5.67 -7.47 -10.41
CA GLU A 304 -4.22 -7.46 -10.48
C GLU A 304 -3.57 -7.56 -9.09
N HIS A 305 -4.11 -6.87 -8.09
CA HIS A 305 -3.63 -6.96 -6.71
C HIS A 305 -3.82 -8.36 -6.12
N VAL A 306 -4.98 -8.98 -6.34
CA VAL A 306 -5.23 -10.37 -5.93
C VAL A 306 -4.21 -11.33 -6.55
N LYS A 307 -3.89 -11.16 -7.85
CA LYS A 307 -2.85 -11.97 -8.52
C LYS A 307 -1.45 -11.76 -7.94
N LYS A 308 -1.15 -10.57 -7.41
CA LYS A 308 0.14 -10.25 -6.78
C LYS A 308 0.26 -10.77 -5.34
N ASN A 309 -0.85 -11.11 -4.68
CA ASN A 309 -0.80 -11.69 -3.33
C ASN A 309 -0.18 -13.08 -3.31
N GLU A 310 -0.38 -13.90 -4.35
CA GLU A 310 0.19 -15.26 -4.40
C GLU A 310 1.74 -15.25 -4.39
N PRO A 311 2.44 -14.53 -5.29
CA PRO A 311 3.90 -14.47 -5.22
C PRO A 311 4.42 -13.81 -3.93
N MET A 312 3.65 -12.91 -3.30
CA MET A 312 4.02 -12.39 -1.98
C MET A 312 3.97 -13.47 -0.90
N LYS A 313 2.96 -14.36 -0.94
CA LYS A 313 2.84 -15.49 -0.02
C LYS A 313 3.96 -16.51 -0.22
N GLU A 314 4.32 -16.78 -1.47
CA GLU A 314 5.48 -17.61 -1.82
C GLU A 314 6.78 -17.02 -1.23
N ALA A 315 7.04 -15.74 -1.44
CA ALA A 315 8.21 -15.06 -0.89
C ALA A 315 8.27 -15.07 0.64
N ILE A 316 7.12 -14.96 1.32
CA ILE A 316 7.06 -15.08 2.79
C ILE A 316 7.35 -16.51 3.25
N THR A 317 6.88 -17.50 2.51
CA THR A 317 7.17 -18.91 2.80
C THR A 317 8.67 -19.19 2.65
N GLU A 318 9.30 -18.66 1.60
CA GLU A 318 10.74 -18.73 1.39
C GLU A 318 11.53 -18.05 2.52
N LEU A 319 11.08 -16.87 2.98
CA LEU A 319 11.67 -16.19 4.14
C LEU A 319 11.56 -17.03 5.43
N ALA A 320 10.47 -17.77 5.62
CA ALA A 320 10.32 -18.68 6.74
C ALA A 320 11.36 -19.81 6.68
N SER A 321 11.53 -20.42 5.51
CA SER A 321 12.55 -21.46 5.31
C SER A 321 13.97 -20.94 5.53
N ILE A 322 14.29 -19.74 5.05
CA ILE A 322 15.60 -19.11 5.28
C ILE A 322 15.83 -18.85 6.78
N ALA A 323 14.80 -18.42 7.51
CA ALA A 323 14.91 -18.22 8.95
C ALA A 323 15.19 -19.54 9.69
N GLU A 324 14.52 -20.62 9.30
CA GLU A 324 14.73 -21.96 9.87
C GLU A 324 16.13 -22.52 9.54
N GLU A 325 16.60 -22.32 8.31
CA GLU A 325 17.95 -22.68 7.89
C GLU A 325 19.02 -21.91 8.68
N ASN A 326 18.85 -20.58 8.85
CA ASN A 326 19.77 -19.77 9.64
C ASN A 326 19.78 -20.16 11.12
N ALA A 327 18.63 -20.51 11.70
CA ALA A 327 18.56 -21.00 13.07
C ALA A 327 19.31 -22.33 13.23
N SER A 328 19.09 -23.25 12.30
CA SER A 328 19.78 -24.56 12.28
C SER A 328 21.29 -24.41 12.11
N ALA A 329 21.72 -23.53 11.18
CA ALA A 329 23.14 -23.23 10.97
C ALA A 329 23.77 -22.60 12.21
N ALA A 330 23.05 -21.72 12.92
CA ALA A 330 23.54 -21.14 14.16
C ALA A 330 23.70 -22.20 15.27
N GLU A 331 22.80 -23.17 15.38
CA GLU A 331 22.94 -24.30 16.32
C GLU A 331 24.16 -25.18 15.99
N GLU A 332 24.40 -25.48 14.71
CA GLU A 332 25.56 -26.25 14.26
C GLU A 332 26.87 -25.51 14.56
N ILE A 333 26.94 -24.20 14.25
CA ILE A 333 28.10 -23.37 14.56
C ILE A 333 28.31 -23.28 16.08
N SER A 334 27.25 -23.17 16.87
CA SER A 334 27.36 -23.14 18.34
C SER A 334 28.03 -24.42 18.87
N SER A 335 27.67 -25.58 18.31
CA SER A 335 28.28 -26.86 18.66
C SER A 335 29.77 -26.90 18.29
N ALA A 336 30.13 -26.39 17.10
CA ALA A 336 31.54 -26.29 16.68
C ALA A 336 32.34 -25.30 17.54
N VAL A 337 31.72 -24.22 18.00
CA VAL A 337 32.32 -23.24 18.94
C VAL A 337 32.65 -23.90 20.27
N GLU A 338 31.77 -24.76 20.80
CA GLU A 338 32.04 -25.52 22.03
C GLU A 338 33.23 -26.49 21.87
N GLU A 339 33.31 -27.20 20.75
CA GLU A 339 34.44 -28.10 20.45
C GLU A 339 35.76 -27.32 20.31
N LEU A 340 35.75 -26.18 19.61
CA LEU A 340 36.92 -25.31 19.49
C LEU A 340 37.36 -24.71 20.82
N ALA A 341 36.42 -24.36 21.70
CA ALA A 341 36.72 -23.87 23.05
C ALA A 341 37.47 -24.96 23.85
N SER A 342 36.95 -26.18 23.84
CA SER A 342 37.60 -27.33 24.51
C SER A 342 38.99 -27.60 23.93
N GLY A 343 39.14 -27.58 22.61
CA GLY A 343 40.44 -27.77 21.95
C GLY A 343 41.46 -26.69 22.32
N ALA A 344 41.02 -25.44 22.45
CA ALA A 344 41.88 -24.34 22.91
C ALA A 344 42.36 -24.56 24.35
N GLU A 345 41.48 -25.00 25.25
CA GLU A 345 41.83 -25.33 26.64
C GLU A 345 42.84 -26.48 26.71
N GLU A 346 42.64 -27.54 25.93
CA GLU A 346 43.59 -28.66 25.84
C GLU A 346 44.97 -28.21 25.34
N MET A 347 45.01 -27.34 24.31
CA MET A 347 46.28 -26.76 23.82
C MET A 347 46.97 -25.90 24.88
N ALA A 348 46.22 -25.11 25.64
CA ALA A 348 46.77 -24.33 26.75
C ALA A 348 47.38 -25.25 27.83
N SER A 349 46.67 -26.33 28.19
CA SER A 349 47.17 -27.31 29.15
C SER A 349 48.44 -28.00 28.65
N ALA A 350 48.44 -28.47 27.39
CA ALA A 350 49.60 -29.10 26.77
C ALA A 350 50.82 -28.14 26.71
N SER A 351 50.60 -26.86 26.42
CA SER A 351 51.64 -25.83 26.49
C SER A 351 52.24 -25.72 27.90
N GLN A 352 51.40 -25.68 28.94
CA GLN A 352 51.88 -25.61 30.33
C GLN A 352 52.65 -26.87 30.74
N GLU A 353 52.19 -28.05 30.35
CA GLU A 353 52.88 -29.32 30.60
C GLU A 353 54.25 -29.37 29.92
N LEU A 354 54.34 -28.94 28.66
CA LEU A 354 55.61 -28.84 27.94
C LEU A 354 56.56 -27.86 28.62
N LYS A 355 56.07 -26.72 29.11
CA LYS A 355 56.88 -25.75 29.87
C LYS A 355 57.42 -26.35 31.17
N ALA A 356 56.60 -27.13 31.88
CA ALA A 356 57.04 -27.84 33.08
C ALA A 356 58.11 -28.88 32.74
N LEU A 357 57.92 -29.68 31.68
CA LEU A 357 58.91 -30.65 31.22
C LEU A 357 60.23 -29.98 30.82
N VAL A 358 60.16 -28.84 30.13
CA VAL A 358 61.34 -28.04 29.78
C VAL A 358 62.09 -27.59 31.02
N ALA A 359 61.38 -27.14 32.07
CA ALA A 359 61.99 -26.74 33.34
C ALA A 359 62.67 -27.92 34.03
N ASP A 360 62.06 -29.11 34.01
CA ASP A 360 62.63 -30.34 34.58
C ASP A 360 63.91 -30.78 33.85
N VAL A 361 63.88 -30.77 32.50
CA VAL A 361 65.05 -31.11 31.66
C VAL A 361 66.17 -30.10 31.87
N ASN A 362 65.86 -28.79 31.95
CA ASN A 362 66.85 -27.76 32.28
C ASN A 362 67.46 -27.98 33.67
N GLY A 363 66.65 -28.35 34.67
CA GLY A 363 67.12 -28.72 36.00
C GLY A 363 68.05 -29.95 35.99
N ALA A 364 67.77 -30.94 35.14
CA ALA A 364 68.63 -32.11 34.96
C ALA A 364 69.96 -31.76 34.25
N ILE A 365 69.91 -30.94 33.20
CA ILE A 365 71.09 -30.44 32.47
C ILE A 365 71.99 -29.62 33.40
N ALA A 366 71.42 -28.77 34.25
CA ALA A 366 72.17 -27.92 35.18
C ALA A 366 73.01 -28.69 36.21
N ARG A 367 72.76 -30.00 36.41
CA ARG A 367 73.61 -30.88 37.21
C ARG A 367 74.96 -31.15 36.54
N PHE A 368 75.03 -31.09 35.21
CA PHE A 368 76.27 -31.18 34.45
C PHE A 368 76.94 -29.81 34.38
N LYS A 369 78.10 -29.70 35.01
CA LYS A 369 78.98 -28.53 34.99
C LYS A 369 79.96 -28.70 33.83
N THR A 370 79.52 -28.25 32.66
CA THR A 370 80.29 -28.26 31.42
C THR A 370 81.44 -27.28 31.45
#